data_AF-A0A0A9W7I9-F1
#
_entry.id   AF-A0A0A9W7I9-F1
#
_cell.length_a   1.000
_cell.length_b   1.000
_cell.length_c   1.000
_cell.angle_alpha   90.00
_cell.angle_beta   90.00
_cell.angle_gamma   90.00
#
_symmetry.space_group_name_H-M   'P 1'
#
loop_
_entity.id
_entity.type
_entity.pdbx_description
1 polymer ?
#
loop_
_entity_poly.entity_id
_entity_poly.type
_entity_poly.pdbx_seq_one_letter_code
_entity_poly.pdbx_strand_id
1 'polypeptide(L)'
;MVAAAYTLATRVHSMRVDRDRPMYYINDGVYSSFNCLLYDHASVTPIPLKGADGPLYKSSIWGPTCDSLDQVAEDCLLPMLKVNDWLVFEGMGAYTLAAASNFNGFPATVVHHVASVEKWAQLKKICPGCVSRDE
;
A
#
# COMPACT_ATOMS: atom_id res chain seq x y z
N MET A 1 -17.15 -1.73 -5.68
CA MET A 1 -17.19 -3.20 -5.54
C MET A 1 -15.81 -3.83 -5.25
N VAL A 2 -14.68 -3.14 -5.47
CA VAL A 2 -13.32 -3.74 -5.31
C VAL A 2 -12.43 -3.09 -4.23
N ALA A 3 -12.76 -1.89 -3.74
CA ALA A 3 -11.91 -1.14 -2.80
C ALA A 3 -11.46 -1.97 -1.59
N ALA A 4 -12.42 -2.53 -0.84
CA ALA A 4 -12.14 -3.33 0.36
C ALA A 4 -11.56 -4.73 0.09
N ALA A 5 -11.48 -5.17 -1.17
CA ALA A 5 -10.93 -6.48 -1.51
C ALA A 5 -9.39 -6.50 -1.55
N TYR A 6 -8.76 -5.32 -1.58
CA TYR A 6 -7.32 -5.16 -1.67
C TYR A 6 -6.79 -4.43 -0.43
N THR A 7 -5.72 -4.99 0.11
CA THR A 7 -4.91 -4.40 1.15
C THR A 7 -3.48 -4.30 0.60
N LEU A 8 -2.93 -3.09 0.59
CA LEU A 8 -1.57 -2.84 0.13
C LEU A 8 -0.61 -2.96 1.31
N ALA A 9 0.46 -3.72 1.14
CA ALA A 9 1.57 -3.78 2.11
C ALA A 9 2.82 -3.16 1.47
N THR A 10 3.43 -2.22 2.18
CA THR A 10 4.64 -1.52 1.76
C THR A 10 5.70 -1.67 2.82
N ARG A 11 6.96 -1.69 2.39
CA ARG A 11 8.12 -1.83 3.27
C ARG A 11 8.85 -0.51 3.35
N VAL A 12 9.20 -0.09 4.57
CA VAL A 12 10.09 1.05 4.80
C VAL A 12 11.48 0.67 4.31
N HIS A 13 11.97 1.31 3.24
CA HIS A 13 13.31 1.03 2.70
C HIS A 13 14.36 2.02 3.19
N SER A 14 13.95 3.23 3.58
CA SER A 14 14.80 4.20 4.25
C SER A 14 14.01 5.09 5.19
N MET A 15 14.70 5.74 6.11
CA MET A 15 14.11 6.67 7.05
C MET A 15 15.07 7.82 7.32
N ARG A 16 14.52 8.98 7.67
CA ARG A 16 15.23 10.16 8.12
C ARG A 16 14.47 10.78 9.29
N VAL A 17 15.17 11.48 10.17
CA VAL A 17 14.54 12.37 11.16
C VAL A 17 14.91 13.80 10.80
N ASP A 18 13.92 14.66 10.66
CA ASP A 18 14.09 16.09 10.40
C ASP A 18 13.44 16.90 11.52
N ARG A 19 14.22 17.67 12.29
CA ARG A 19 13.71 18.47 13.44
C ARG A 19 12.78 17.65 14.36
N ASP A 20 13.23 16.47 14.77
CA ASP A 20 12.49 15.50 15.61
C ASP A 20 11.22 14.88 14.97
N ARG A 21 11.01 15.10 13.66
CA ARG A 21 9.93 14.51 12.88
C ARG A 21 10.42 13.35 12.03
N PRO A 22 9.98 12.10 12.28
CA PRO A 22 10.32 10.97 11.43
C PRO A 22 9.73 11.11 10.03
N MET A 23 10.53 10.73 9.04
CA MET A 23 10.19 10.64 7.62
C MET A 23 10.49 9.21 7.17
N TYR A 24 9.47 8.50 6.71
CA TYR A 24 9.59 7.12 6.25
C TYR A 24 9.42 7.06 4.74
N TYR A 25 10.35 6.38 4.06
CA TYR A 25 10.28 6.17 2.61
C TYR A 25 9.92 4.72 2.35
N ILE A 26 8.81 4.52 1.63
CA ILE A 26 8.25 3.21 1.32
C ILE A 26 8.43 2.88 -0.15
N ASN A 27 8.38 1.59 -0.47
CA ASN A 27 8.67 1.08 -1.81
C ASN A 27 7.50 1.15 -2.81
N ASP A 28 6.51 2.01 -2.56
CA ASP A 28 5.38 2.31 -3.44
C ASP A 28 4.96 3.77 -3.19
N GLY A 29 4.39 4.46 -4.19
CA GLY A 29 4.23 5.91 -4.15
C GLY A 29 3.08 6.44 -5.02
N VAL A 30 2.99 7.75 -5.16
CA VAL A 30 1.88 8.44 -5.88
C VAL A 30 1.90 8.17 -7.38
N TYR A 31 3.03 7.77 -7.94
CA TYR A 31 3.14 7.36 -9.35
C TYR A 31 2.73 5.91 -9.61
N SER A 32 2.46 5.14 -8.54
CA SER A 32 2.02 3.75 -8.58
C SER A 32 0.73 3.59 -7.79
N SER A 33 0.66 2.83 -6.69
CA SER A 33 -0.63 2.50 -6.07
C SER A 33 -1.32 3.69 -5.40
N PHE A 34 -0.57 4.72 -5.00
CA PHE A 34 -1.11 5.90 -4.31
C PHE A 34 -1.50 7.04 -5.26
N ASN A 35 -1.56 6.80 -6.58
CA ASN A 35 -2.08 7.79 -7.53
C ASN A 35 -3.53 8.21 -7.22
N CYS A 36 -4.29 7.36 -6.52
CA CYS A 36 -5.63 7.66 -6.02
C CYS A 36 -5.67 8.91 -5.12
N LEU A 37 -4.58 9.27 -4.45
CA LEU A 37 -4.48 10.51 -3.67
C LEU A 37 -4.61 11.75 -4.57
N LEU A 38 -4.04 11.68 -5.77
CA LEU A 38 -4.00 12.80 -6.72
C LEU A 38 -5.24 12.83 -7.61
N TYR A 39 -5.65 11.67 -8.15
CA TYR A 39 -6.70 11.60 -9.17
C TYR A 39 -8.10 11.32 -8.62
N ASP A 40 -8.20 10.62 -7.48
CA ASP A 40 -9.49 10.23 -6.87
C ASP A 40 -9.73 10.95 -5.54
N HIS A 41 -8.78 11.79 -5.10
CA HIS A 41 -8.81 12.48 -3.80
C HIS A 41 -9.05 11.53 -2.62
N ALA A 42 -8.53 10.30 -2.73
CA ALA A 42 -8.65 9.30 -1.69
C ALA A 42 -7.93 9.72 -0.42
N SER A 43 -8.40 9.19 0.72
CA SER A 43 -7.69 9.28 2.00
C SER A 43 -7.21 7.89 2.39
N VAL A 44 -5.93 7.77 2.73
CA VAL A 44 -5.30 6.51 3.13
C VAL A 44 -4.77 6.63 4.56
N THR A 45 -4.89 5.55 5.32
CA THR A 45 -4.42 5.50 6.71
C THR A 45 -3.30 4.46 6.83
N PRO A 46 -2.08 4.86 7.19
CA PRO A 46 -0.98 3.90 7.39
C PRO A 46 -1.18 3.13 8.69
N ILE A 47 -1.06 1.80 8.62
CA ILE A 47 -1.19 0.90 9.77
C ILE A 47 0.11 0.08 9.90
N PRO A 48 0.87 0.21 11.00
CA PRO A 48 2.01 -0.68 11.26
C PRO A 48 1.57 -2.13 11.34
N LEU A 49 2.19 -3.01 10.55
CA LEU A 49 1.89 -4.46 10.58
C LEU A 49 2.25 -5.08 11.94
N LYS A 50 3.30 -4.57 12.59
CA LYS A 50 3.78 -4.98 13.91
C LYS A 50 4.24 -3.75 14.68
N GLY A 51 4.25 -3.85 16.01
CA GLY A 51 4.87 -2.82 16.86
C GLY A 51 4.04 -1.54 17.00
N ALA A 52 2.72 -1.66 17.14
CA ALA A 52 1.86 -0.53 17.51
C ALA A 52 2.05 -0.09 18.98
N ASP A 53 2.88 -0.80 19.74
CA ASP A 53 3.13 -0.54 21.15
C ASP A 53 4.22 0.52 21.32
N GLY A 54 3.86 1.70 21.81
CA GLY A 54 4.81 2.73 22.18
C GLY A 54 4.31 4.16 21.96
N PRO A 55 5.18 5.16 22.23
CA PRO A 55 4.87 6.56 21.95
C PRO A 55 4.65 6.78 20.45
N LEU A 56 3.66 7.62 20.13
CA LEU A 56 3.39 8.04 18.76
C LEU A 56 4.11 9.34 18.45
N TYR A 57 4.65 9.43 17.24
CA TYR A 57 5.36 10.58 16.71
C TYR A 57 4.62 11.10 15.49
N LYS A 58 4.49 12.43 15.40
CA LYS A 58 4.06 13.08 14.17
C LYS A 58 5.09 12.78 13.08
N SER A 59 4.66 12.09 12.03
CA SER A 59 5.53 11.51 11.01
C SER A 59 4.99 11.82 9.61
N SER A 60 5.84 11.64 8.60
CA SER A 60 5.46 11.72 7.17
C SER A 60 5.88 10.46 6.42
N ILE A 61 5.15 10.11 5.37
CA ILE A 61 5.41 8.95 4.51
C ILE A 61 5.58 9.42 3.07
N TRP A 62 6.63 8.91 2.44
CA TRP A 62 7.06 9.29 1.10
C TRP A 62 7.20 8.04 0.24
N GLY A 63 6.91 8.17 -1.05
CA GLY A 63 7.20 7.13 -2.02
C GLY A 63 8.69 7.06 -2.39
N PRO A 64 9.06 6.13 -3.28
CA PRO A 64 10.45 5.79 -3.54
C PRO A 64 11.11 6.70 -4.60
N THR A 65 10.35 7.59 -5.25
CA THR A 65 10.87 8.39 -6.35
C THR A 65 11.71 9.57 -5.87
N CYS A 66 12.43 10.20 -6.80
CA CYS A 66 13.20 11.42 -6.52
C CYS A 66 12.36 12.69 -6.67
N ASP A 67 11.03 12.57 -6.77
CA ASP A 67 10.13 13.71 -6.88
C ASP A 67 9.62 14.13 -5.49
N SER A 68 9.72 15.42 -5.18
CA SER A 68 9.20 15.98 -3.92
C SER A 68 7.67 15.91 -3.81
N LEU A 69 6.95 15.64 -4.90
CA LEU A 69 5.51 15.41 -4.88
C LEU A 69 5.13 13.97 -4.56
N ASP A 70 6.10 13.05 -4.47
CA ASP A 70 5.87 11.65 -4.09
C ASP A 70 5.68 11.49 -2.58
N GLN A 71 4.65 12.17 -2.07
CA GLN A 71 4.29 12.18 -0.66
C GLN A 71 2.96 11.46 -0.48
N VAL A 72 2.99 10.36 0.29
CA VAL A 72 1.82 9.50 0.52
C VAL A 72 1.00 10.00 1.73
N ALA A 73 1.70 10.44 2.77
CA ALA A 73 1.06 11.04 3.94
C ALA A 73 1.91 12.19 4.45
N GLU A 74 1.36 13.40 4.43
CA GLU A 74 2.03 14.55 5.03
C GLU A 74 2.10 14.36 6.54
N ASP A 75 0.96 14.25 7.21
CA ASP A 75 0.86 14.14 8.67
C ASP A 75 0.18 12.82 9.08
N CYS A 76 0.90 11.98 9.82
CA CYS A 76 0.33 10.80 10.47
C CYS A 76 0.96 10.59 11.86
N LEU A 77 0.26 9.85 12.72
CA LEU A 77 0.79 9.43 14.02
C LEU A 77 1.22 7.97 13.92
N LEU A 78 2.51 7.73 14.08
CA LEU A 78 3.10 6.39 14.02
C LEU A 78 4.06 6.16 15.18
N PRO A 79 4.21 4.92 15.65
CA PRO A 79 5.36 4.57 16.48
C PRO A 79 6.66 4.78 15.70
N MET A 80 7.80 4.76 16.38
CA MET A 80 9.10 4.79 15.71
C MET A 80 9.31 3.50 14.90
N LEU A 81 9.29 3.60 13.57
CA LEU A 81 9.54 2.49 12.66
C LEU A 81 11.02 2.36 12.33
N LYS A 82 11.41 1.17 11.87
CA LYS A 82 12.75 0.85 11.38
C LYS A 82 12.70 0.49 9.89
N VAL A 83 13.86 0.56 9.24
CA VAL A 83 14.03 -0.02 7.91
C VAL A 83 13.67 -1.50 7.96
N ASN A 84 12.92 -1.94 6.95
CA ASN A 84 12.27 -3.26 6.82
C ASN A 84 10.99 -3.49 7.62
N ASP A 85 10.54 -2.52 8.42
CA ASP A 85 9.17 -2.57 8.95
C ASP A 85 8.15 -2.38 7.83
N TRP A 86 6.95 -2.88 8.08
CA TRP A 86 5.86 -2.90 7.11
C TRP A 86 4.73 -1.98 7.53
N LEU A 87 4.23 -1.22 6.56
CA LEU A 87 3.01 -0.44 6.65
C LEU A 87 1.95 -1.04 5.73
N VAL A 88 0.75 -1.17 6.28
CA VAL A 88 -0.42 -1.70 5.61
C VAL A 88 -1.42 -0.57 5.36
N PHE A 89 -2.04 -0.59 4.19
CA PHE A 89 -3.09 0.34 3.78
C PHE A 89 -4.28 -0.47 3.28
N GLU A 90 -5.37 -0.44 4.03
CA GLU A 90 -6.61 -1.12 3.66
C GLU A 90 -7.40 -0.30 2.62
N GLY A 91 -8.33 -0.96 1.91
CA GLY A 91 -9.21 -0.27 0.97
C GLY A 91 -8.55 0.13 -0.34
N MET A 92 -7.39 -0.43 -0.68
CA MET A 92 -6.53 -0.03 -1.80
C MET A 92 -6.90 -0.68 -3.15
N GLY A 93 -8.17 -1.00 -3.37
CA GLY A 93 -8.62 -1.74 -4.56
C GLY A 93 -9.22 -0.91 -5.69
N ALA A 94 -9.65 0.33 -5.42
CA ALA A 94 -10.29 1.19 -6.41
C ALA A 94 -9.36 2.34 -6.81
N TYR A 95 -9.22 2.58 -8.12
CA TYR A 95 -8.41 3.68 -8.68
C TYR A 95 -6.95 3.71 -8.20
N THR A 96 -6.40 2.55 -7.85
CA THR A 96 -4.99 2.36 -7.47
C THR A 96 -4.22 1.77 -8.66
N LEU A 97 -4.07 0.46 -8.74
CA LEU A 97 -3.28 -0.24 -9.78
C LEU A 97 -3.73 0.08 -11.21
N ALA A 98 -5.00 0.43 -11.41
CA ALA A 98 -5.55 0.74 -12.74
C ALA A 98 -4.88 1.96 -13.42
N ALA A 99 -4.30 2.87 -12.65
CA ALA A 99 -3.61 4.06 -13.14
C ALA A 99 -2.14 4.13 -12.67
N ALA A 100 -1.59 3.01 -12.19
CA ALA A 100 -0.20 2.92 -11.77
C ALA A 100 0.76 2.97 -12.98
N SER A 101 1.94 3.55 -12.78
CA SER A 101 3.00 3.63 -13.77
C SER A 101 4.33 3.11 -13.22
N ASN A 102 5.28 2.85 -14.11
CA ASN A 102 6.66 2.48 -13.76
C ASN A 102 7.60 3.69 -13.81
N PHE A 103 7.11 4.87 -13.40
CA PHE A 103 7.93 6.07 -13.31
C PHE A 103 9.17 5.83 -12.43
N ASN A 104 10.30 6.46 -12.77
CA ASN A 104 11.63 6.18 -12.20
C ASN A 104 12.10 4.71 -12.25
N GLY A 105 11.45 3.86 -13.05
CA GLY A 105 11.84 2.45 -13.22
C GLY A 105 11.45 1.54 -12.06
N PHE A 106 10.60 2.00 -11.13
CA PHE A 106 10.11 1.15 -10.05
C PHE A 106 9.12 0.09 -10.60
N PRO A 107 9.21 -1.17 -10.14
CA PRO A 107 8.32 -2.23 -10.61
C PRO A 107 6.88 -2.00 -10.15
N ALA A 108 5.93 -2.55 -10.90
CA ALA A 108 4.54 -2.55 -10.50
C ALA A 108 4.33 -3.44 -9.27
N THR A 109 3.38 -3.05 -8.42
CA THR A 109 3.02 -3.80 -7.21
C THR A 109 2.47 -5.17 -7.56
N VAL A 110 3.02 -6.21 -6.93
CA VAL A 110 2.61 -7.60 -7.14
C VAL A 110 1.29 -7.87 -6.41
N VAL A 111 0.33 -8.47 -7.12
CA VAL A 111 -0.98 -8.83 -6.57
C VAL A 111 -1.02 -10.32 -6.27
N HIS A 112 -1.32 -10.67 -5.01
CA HIS A 112 -1.59 -12.04 -4.59
C HIS A 112 -3.09 -12.22 -4.37
N HIS A 113 -3.75 -12.93 -5.29
CA HIS A 113 -5.16 -13.25 -5.15
C HIS A 113 -5.38 -14.38 -4.15
N VAL A 114 -6.31 -14.20 -3.23
CA VAL A 114 -6.70 -15.20 -2.24
C VAL A 114 -8.22 -15.35 -2.21
N ALA A 115 -8.69 -16.55 -1.91
CA ALA A 115 -10.10 -16.84 -1.68
C ALA A 115 -10.22 -17.92 -0.60
N SER A 116 -11.27 -17.84 0.22
CA SER A 116 -11.60 -18.95 1.12
C SER A 116 -12.07 -20.15 0.31
N VAL A 117 -11.93 -21.35 0.86
CA VAL A 117 -12.33 -22.59 0.20
C VAL A 117 -13.82 -22.56 -0.17
N GLU A 118 -14.66 -21.99 0.69
CA GLU A 118 -16.10 -21.86 0.47
C GLU A 118 -16.41 -20.91 -0.69
N LYS A 119 -15.77 -19.73 -0.72
CA LYS A 119 -15.94 -18.76 -1.81
C LYS A 119 -15.43 -19.33 -3.13
N TRP A 120 -14.32 -20.06 -3.10
CA TRP A 120 -13.79 -20.74 -4.28
C TRP A 120 -14.76 -21.80 -4.84
N ALA A 121 -15.36 -22.60 -3.97
CA ALA A 121 -16.39 -23.57 -4.38
C ALA A 121 -17.64 -22.89 -4.97
N GLN A 122 -18.04 -21.73 -4.44
CA GLN A 122 -19.13 -20.94 -5.02
C GLN A 122 -18.76 -20.38 -6.40
N LEU A 123 -17.55 -19.86 -6.56
CA LEU A 123 -17.04 -19.36 -7.85
C LEU A 123 -17.03 -20.46 -8.92
N LYS A 124 -16.59 -21.68 -8.58
CA LYS A 124 -16.63 -22.85 -9.48
C LYS A 124 -18.04 -23.18 -9.98
N LYS A 125 -19.09 -22.91 -9.19
CA LYS A 125 -20.48 -23.11 -9.60
C LYS A 125 -20.97 -22.02 -10.54
N ILE A 126 -20.52 -20.78 -10.33
CA ILE A 126 -20.96 -19.61 -11.11
C ILE A 126 -20.23 -19.54 -12.46
N CYS A 127 -18.93 -19.85 -12.50
CA CYS A 127 -18.18 -19.98 -13.75
C CYS A 127 -17.38 -21.30 -13.78
N PRO A 128 -17.98 -22.42 -14.21
CA PRO A 128 -17.30 -23.71 -14.27
C PRO A 128 -16.06 -23.72 -15.16
N GLY A 129 -16.01 -22.89 -16.21
CA GLY A 129 -14.90 -22.82 -17.17
C GLY A 129 -13.73 -21.92 -16.75
N CYS A 130 -13.93 -21.01 -15.79
CA CYS A 130 -12.91 -20.02 -15.40
C CYS A 130 -11.84 -20.56 -14.44
N VAL A 131 -12.00 -21.78 -13.93
CA VAL A 131 -11.28 -22.27 -12.74
C VAL A 131 -10.41 -23.50 -13.02
N SER A 132 -10.05 -23.73 -14.30
CA SER A 132 -9.18 -24.84 -14.71
C SER A 132 -7.72 -24.40 -14.81
N ARG A 133 -7.04 -24.32 -13.66
CA ARG A 133 -5.58 -24.48 -13.58
C ARG A 133 -5.26 -25.20 -12.27
N ASP A 134 -5.48 -26.50 -12.29
CA ASP A 134 -4.80 -27.45 -11.41
C ASP A 134 -3.66 -28.06 -12.23
N GLU A 135 -2.56 -27.32 -12.40
CA GLU A 135 -1.21 -27.83 -12.76
C GLU A 135 -0.16 -27.05 -11.95
#